data_AF-A0A4V6S1W2-F1
#
_entry.id   AF-A0A4V6S1W2-F1
#
_cell.length_a   1.000
_cell.length_b   1.000
_cell.length_c   1.000
_cell.angle_alpha   90.00
_cell.angle_beta   90.00
_cell.angle_gamma   90.00
#
_symmetry.space_group_name_H-M   'P 1'
#
loop_
_entity.id
_entity.type
_entity.pdbx_description
1 polymer ?
#
loop_
_entity_poly.entity_id
_entity_poly.type
_entity_poly.pdbx_seq_one_letter_code
_entity_poly.pdbx_strand_id
1 'polypeptide(L)'
;MPSVSATTTATRRTAGVSPSPTGVPNQVAFTEPAISSLNIPDILTGKTPYEHIPVTRQIYHIIRALYIFVVAECPLFWGWLFMGGRNDRADVEGPFYISGAPNLQIADGKAILASREDFEANPPYLLSLRILSPSGEPMPYAKLDFWQATSSGLYFNSKYRLRGVFQADTPDDAEYKNVERLTTQIYVTRRNETKDMEADFVNYVRHVRFQNMIHSLATSAFYPPMSSRAYAGFAKKYAFPPISPTSLDALKSIEWWNTVLAQRFPRGEQLQVLCGGETMIKLNNKT
;
A
#
# COMPACT_ATOMS: atom_id res chain seq x y z
N MET A 1 -21.97 -48.92 -3.14
CA MET A 1 -21.84 -48.12 -4.38
C MET A 1 -23.07 -48.36 -5.25
N PRO A 2 -23.81 -47.29 -5.57
CA PRO A 2 -24.44 -47.21 -6.88
C PRO A 2 -24.10 -45.88 -7.57
N SER A 3 -23.73 -45.98 -8.84
CA SER A 3 -23.53 -44.86 -9.76
C SER A 3 -24.87 -44.36 -10.25
N VAL A 4 -25.03 -43.03 -10.32
CA VAL A 4 -26.18 -42.39 -10.97
C VAL A 4 -25.62 -41.48 -12.06
N SER A 5 -25.83 -41.90 -13.31
CA SER A 5 -25.59 -41.10 -14.52
C SER A 5 -26.79 -40.19 -14.75
N ALA A 6 -26.53 -38.90 -14.99
CA ALA A 6 -27.56 -37.93 -15.39
C ALA A 6 -27.36 -37.54 -16.86
N THR A 7 -28.34 -37.91 -17.69
CA THR A 7 -28.53 -37.45 -19.05
C THR A 7 -29.26 -36.11 -19.02
N THR A 8 -28.71 -35.06 -19.63
CA THR A 8 -29.38 -33.75 -19.74
C THR A 8 -29.86 -33.51 -21.16
N THR A 9 -31.18 -33.38 -21.29
CA THR A 9 -31.92 -33.03 -22.50
C THR A 9 -31.82 -31.53 -22.79
N ALA A 10 -31.33 -31.17 -23.98
CA ALA A 10 -31.27 -29.79 -24.43
C ALA A 10 -32.65 -29.24 -24.79
N THR A 11 -33.11 -28.22 -24.05
CA THR A 11 -34.32 -27.46 -24.39
C THR A 11 -33.92 -26.21 -25.17
N ARG A 12 -34.28 -26.18 -26.45
CA ARG A 12 -34.12 -25.05 -27.38
C ARG A 12 -35.08 -23.93 -26.97
N ARG A 13 -34.55 -22.82 -26.42
CA ARG A 13 -35.31 -21.58 -26.20
C ARG A 13 -35.10 -20.60 -27.35
N THR A 14 -36.22 -20.07 -27.79
CA THR A 14 -36.46 -19.09 -28.85
C THR A 14 -35.84 -17.73 -28.55
N ALA A 15 -35.38 -17.08 -29.62
CA ALA A 15 -34.85 -15.72 -29.64
C ALA A 15 -35.88 -14.70 -29.13
N GLY A 16 -35.47 -13.84 -28.20
CA GLY A 16 -36.24 -12.73 -27.68
C GLY A 16 -35.38 -11.48 -27.56
N VAL A 17 -35.70 -10.50 -28.42
CA VAL A 17 -35.60 -9.04 -28.24
C VAL A 17 -34.36 -8.47 -27.55
N SER A 18 -33.51 -7.83 -28.36
CA SER A 18 -32.37 -7.03 -27.93
C SER A 18 -32.82 -5.75 -27.21
N PRO A 19 -32.43 -5.51 -25.94
CA PRO A 19 -32.62 -4.20 -25.32
C PRO A 19 -31.61 -3.19 -25.88
N SER A 20 -32.10 -2.00 -26.24
CA SER A 20 -31.26 -0.85 -26.61
C SER A 20 -30.45 -0.36 -25.40
N PRO A 21 -29.13 -0.11 -25.54
CA PRO A 21 -28.32 0.44 -24.45
C PRO A 21 -28.62 1.93 -24.32
N THR A 22 -29.54 2.29 -23.42
CA THR A 22 -29.83 3.68 -23.07
C THR A 22 -29.19 4.00 -21.73
N GLY A 23 -28.33 5.02 -21.73
CA GLY A 23 -27.83 5.70 -20.53
C GLY A 23 -26.50 5.18 -20.00
N VAL A 24 -25.38 5.63 -20.59
CA VAL A 24 -24.14 5.72 -19.83
C VAL A 24 -24.38 6.78 -18.74
N PRO A 25 -24.35 6.43 -17.45
CA PRO A 25 -24.51 7.42 -16.40
C PRO A 25 -23.45 8.51 -16.56
N ASN A 26 -23.87 9.77 -16.49
CA ASN A 26 -22.97 10.93 -16.49
C ASN A 26 -21.88 10.69 -15.43
N GLN A 27 -20.65 10.42 -15.86
CA GLN A 27 -19.49 10.42 -14.98
C GLN A 27 -19.39 11.82 -14.39
N VAL A 28 -19.69 11.93 -13.10
CA VAL A 28 -19.44 13.15 -12.34
C VAL A 28 -17.94 13.38 -12.39
N ALA A 29 -17.51 14.50 -12.99
CA ALA A 29 -16.11 14.82 -13.10
C ALA A 29 -15.55 15.04 -11.69
N PHE A 30 -14.79 14.06 -11.20
CA PHE A 30 -14.04 14.20 -9.96
C PHE A 30 -13.09 15.38 -10.12
N THR A 31 -13.33 16.45 -9.37
CA THR A 31 -12.50 17.65 -9.43
C THR A 31 -11.37 17.48 -8.43
N GLU A 32 -10.24 16.95 -8.90
CA GLU A 32 -9.04 16.85 -8.06
C GLU A 32 -8.60 18.25 -7.60
N PRO A 33 -8.10 18.39 -6.36
CA PRO A 33 -7.60 19.67 -5.89
C PRO A 33 -6.48 20.16 -6.80
N ALA A 34 -6.49 21.46 -7.11
CA ALA A 34 -5.45 22.07 -7.91
C ALA A 34 -4.08 21.79 -7.26
N ILE A 35 -3.12 21.25 -8.02
CA ILE A 35 -1.82 20.84 -7.47
C ILE A 35 -1.11 21.99 -6.75
N SER A 36 -1.37 23.24 -7.14
CA SER A 36 -0.86 24.46 -6.50
C SER A 36 -1.26 24.61 -5.03
N SER A 37 -2.41 24.06 -4.60
CA SER A 37 -2.92 24.17 -3.22
C SER A 37 -2.48 23.04 -2.29
N LEU A 38 -1.74 22.04 -2.80
CA LEU A 38 -1.27 20.93 -1.96
C LEU A 38 -0.26 21.40 -0.91
N ASN A 39 -0.44 20.95 0.33
CA ASN A 39 0.52 21.16 1.40
C ASN A 39 1.63 20.11 1.31
N ILE A 40 2.75 20.47 0.68
CA ILE A 40 3.86 19.56 0.43
C ILE A 40 4.87 19.69 1.57
N PRO A 41 5.13 18.63 2.36
CA PRO A 41 6.08 18.71 3.45
C PRO A 41 7.49 19.02 2.94
N ASP A 42 8.22 19.87 3.66
CA ASP A 42 9.57 20.33 3.29
C ASP A 42 10.58 19.20 3.06
N ILE A 43 10.33 18.02 3.67
CA ILE A 43 11.09 16.77 3.48
C ILE A 43 11.23 16.36 1.99
N LEU A 44 10.27 16.75 1.17
CA LEU A 44 10.26 16.47 -0.28
C LEU A 44 11.08 17.48 -1.05
N THR A 45 11.21 18.68 -0.53
CA THR A 45 12.04 19.70 -1.17
C THR A 45 13.51 19.59 -0.75
N GLY A 46 13.83 18.72 0.22
CA GLY A 46 15.15 18.60 0.83
C GLY A 46 15.53 19.84 1.64
N LYS A 47 14.59 20.74 1.93
CA LYS A 47 14.85 22.01 2.61
C LYS A 47 15.04 21.85 4.12
N THR A 48 14.48 20.80 4.71
CA THR A 48 14.60 20.56 6.15
C THR A 48 15.10 19.15 6.43
N PRO A 49 15.98 18.99 7.45
CA PRO A 49 16.35 17.67 7.93
C PRO A 49 15.13 17.01 8.56
N TYR A 50 15.10 15.67 8.52
CA TYR A 50 14.06 14.90 9.20
C TYR A 50 13.96 15.27 10.68
N GLU A 51 12.72 15.34 11.17
CA GLU A 51 12.45 15.55 12.57
C GLU A 51 13.10 14.44 13.42
N HIS A 52 13.84 14.86 14.44
CA HIS A 52 14.52 13.98 15.36
C HIS A 52 13.55 13.41 16.40
N ILE A 53 13.72 12.13 16.71
CA ILE A 53 12.95 11.45 17.75
C ILE A 53 13.60 11.81 19.10
N PRO A 54 12.88 12.38 20.07
CA PRO A 54 13.43 12.68 21.39
C PRO A 54 14.03 11.43 22.05
N VAL A 55 15.18 11.57 22.71
CA VAL A 55 15.88 10.43 23.36
C VAL A 55 14.98 9.71 24.36
N THR A 56 14.17 10.44 25.12
CA THR A 56 13.19 9.86 26.05
C THR A 56 12.19 8.96 25.34
N ARG A 57 11.73 9.35 24.14
CA ARG A 57 10.84 8.56 23.29
C ARG A 57 11.55 7.33 22.71
N GLN A 58 12.83 7.45 22.34
CA GLN A 58 13.63 6.30 21.90
C GLN A 58 13.78 5.26 23.01
N ILE A 59 14.13 5.67 24.24
CA ILE A 59 14.25 4.78 25.40
C ILE A 59 12.91 4.09 25.68
N TYR A 60 11.82 4.85 25.67
CA TYR A 60 10.47 4.28 25.83
C TYR A 60 10.18 3.19 24.80
N HIS A 61 10.46 3.44 23.51
CA HIS A 61 10.20 2.45 22.46
C HIS A 61 11.14 1.26 22.49
N ILE A 62 12.37 1.40 22.98
CA ILE A 62 13.25 0.24 23.25
C ILE A 62 12.62 -0.67 24.32
N ILE A 63 12.19 -0.08 25.45
CA ILE A 63 11.55 -0.83 26.54
C ILE A 63 10.24 -1.47 26.05
N ARG A 64 9.43 -0.71 25.30
CA ARG A 64 8.18 -1.19 24.72
C ARG A 64 8.43 -2.32 23.72
N ALA A 65 9.42 -2.21 22.85
CA ALA A 65 9.77 -3.25 21.89
C ALA A 65 10.17 -4.55 22.59
N LEU A 66 10.97 -4.47 23.67
CA LEU A 66 11.30 -5.63 24.50
C LEU A 66 10.05 -6.25 25.13
N TYR A 67 9.15 -5.42 25.66
CA TYR A 67 7.88 -5.90 26.22
C TYR A 67 7.00 -6.57 25.16
N ILE A 68 6.80 -5.93 24.00
CA ILE A 68 6.00 -6.47 22.90
C ILE A 68 6.61 -7.80 22.46
N PHE A 69 7.92 -7.87 22.23
CA PHE A 69 8.59 -9.10 21.79
C PHE A 69 8.48 -10.25 22.80
N VAL A 70 8.66 -9.98 24.09
CA VAL A 70 8.66 -11.02 25.14
C VAL A 70 7.25 -11.42 25.58
N VAL A 71 6.29 -10.49 25.55
CA VAL A 71 4.95 -10.69 26.11
C VAL A 71 3.91 -10.73 25.02
N ALA A 72 3.73 -9.65 24.27
CA ALA A 72 2.59 -9.51 23.37
C ALA A 72 2.73 -10.38 22.12
N GLU A 73 3.92 -10.47 21.54
CA GLU A 73 4.28 -11.12 20.27
C GLU A 73 5.16 -12.36 20.46
N CYS A 74 5.24 -12.88 21.69
CA CYS A 74 5.94 -14.12 21.96
C CYS A 74 5.37 -15.23 21.05
N PRO A 75 6.17 -15.83 20.13
CA PRO A 75 5.65 -16.76 19.14
C PRO A 75 4.91 -17.96 19.76
N LEU A 76 5.34 -18.38 20.96
CA LEU A 76 4.72 -19.48 21.71
C LEU A 76 3.28 -19.18 22.15
N PHE A 77 2.94 -17.91 22.35
CA PHE A 77 1.64 -17.49 22.88
C PHE A 77 0.81 -16.70 21.86
N TRP A 78 1.43 -16.15 20.81
CA TRP A 78 0.81 -15.25 19.84
C TRP A 78 -0.45 -15.83 19.19
N GLY A 79 -0.37 -17.07 18.71
CA GLY A 79 -1.46 -17.73 18.00
C GLY A 79 -2.62 -18.18 18.90
N TRP A 80 -2.35 -18.50 20.17
CA TRP A 80 -3.34 -19.09 21.08
C TRP A 80 -3.95 -18.09 22.07
N LEU A 81 -3.17 -17.14 22.58
CA LEU A 81 -3.60 -16.23 23.66
C LEU A 81 -3.77 -14.77 23.20
N PHE A 82 -3.08 -14.35 22.15
CA PHE A 82 -2.98 -12.94 21.76
C PHE A 82 -3.59 -12.63 20.39
N MET A 83 -3.19 -11.50 19.80
CA MET A 83 -3.84 -10.91 18.62
C MET A 83 -3.80 -11.80 17.38
N GLY A 84 -2.83 -12.72 17.28
CA GLY A 84 -2.64 -13.58 16.13
C GLY A 84 -3.83 -14.49 15.81
N GLY A 85 -4.56 -14.96 16.83
CA GLY A 85 -5.75 -15.78 16.65
C GLY A 85 -7.06 -14.99 16.47
N ARG A 86 -7.07 -13.70 16.81
CA ARG A 86 -8.28 -12.84 16.77
C ARG A 86 -8.51 -12.18 15.42
N ASN A 87 -7.46 -12.05 14.61
CA ASN A 87 -7.51 -11.43 13.30
C ASN A 87 -6.51 -12.13 12.39
N ASP A 88 -6.99 -12.71 11.30
CA ASP A 88 -6.17 -13.38 10.30
C ASP A 88 -5.25 -12.39 9.55
N ARG A 89 -5.55 -11.10 9.52
CA ARG A 89 -4.69 -10.04 8.98
C ARG A 89 -3.74 -9.40 10.00
N ALA A 90 -3.90 -9.64 11.31
CA ALA A 90 -2.99 -9.06 12.30
C ALA A 90 -1.58 -9.65 12.18
N ASP A 91 -0.63 -8.81 11.76
CA ASP A 91 0.77 -9.17 11.74
C ASP A 91 1.49 -8.79 13.05
N VAL A 92 2.72 -9.25 13.19
CA VAL A 92 3.61 -8.76 14.25
C VAL A 92 4.00 -7.32 13.93
N GLU A 93 3.88 -6.45 14.92
CA GLU A 93 4.34 -5.07 14.90
C GLU A 93 5.87 -5.00 14.81
N GLY A 94 6.55 -5.90 15.53
CA GLY A 94 8.00 -5.95 15.59
C GLY A 94 8.64 -4.80 16.38
N PRO A 95 9.99 -4.76 16.47
CA PRO A 95 10.69 -3.89 17.39
C PRO A 95 10.91 -2.46 16.85
N PHE A 96 10.41 -2.16 15.65
CA PHE A 96 10.75 -0.93 14.93
C PHE A 96 9.64 0.12 14.95
N TYR A 97 8.50 -0.15 15.59
CA TYR A 97 7.46 0.87 15.75
C TYR A 97 7.94 2.01 16.64
N ILE A 98 7.67 3.25 16.22
CA ILE A 98 7.93 4.46 17.01
C ILE A 98 6.77 5.42 16.80
N SER A 99 6.03 5.67 17.88
CA SER A 99 4.86 6.54 17.90
C SER A 99 5.18 8.03 17.73
N GLY A 100 4.19 8.77 17.24
CA GLY A 100 4.24 10.23 17.16
C GLY A 100 5.03 10.74 15.96
N ALA A 101 5.02 9.97 14.87
CA ALA A 101 5.46 10.44 13.57
C ALA A 101 4.61 11.63 13.09
N PRO A 102 5.17 12.52 12.27
CA PRO A 102 4.47 13.70 11.77
C PRO A 102 3.34 13.32 10.81
N ASN A 103 2.38 14.22 10.62
CA ASN A 103 1.39 14.10 9.57
C ASN A 103 2.06 14.38 8.20
N LEU A 104 1.95 13.45 7.26
CA LEU A 104 2.55 13.54 5.91
C LEU A 104 1.49 13.64 4.79
N GLN A 105 0.24 13.93 5.16
CA GLN A 105 -0.85 14.08 4.22
C GLN A 105 -0.70 15.37 3.41
N ILE A 106 -0.81 15.25 2.08
CA ILE A 106 -0.67 16.37 1.13
C ILE A 106 -2.00 16.78 0.49
N ALA A 107 -2.96 15.85 0.47
CA ALA A 107 -4.34 15.97 0.03
C ALA A 107 -5.18 14.88 0.71
N ASP A 108 -6.49 14.92 0.59
CA ASP A 108 -7.36 13.89 1.16
C ASP A 108 -7.03 12.52 0.57
N GLY A 109 -6.79 11.54 1.44
CA GLY A 109 -6.33 10.21 1.05
C GLY A 109 -4.94 10.14 0.40
N LYS A 110 -4.19 11.25 0.25
CA LYS A 110 -2.87 11.28 -0.41
C LYS A 110 -1.76 11.63 0.57
N ALA A 111 -0.72 10.81 0.63
CA ALA A 111 0.46 11.07 1.46
C ALA A 111 1.77 10.73 0.74
N ILE A 112 2.86 11.41 1.11
CA ILE A 112 4.20 11.06 0.65
C ILE A 112 5.08 10.75 1.86
N LEU A 113 5.56 9.52 1.95
CA LEU A 113 6.44 9.09 3.05
C LEU A 113 7.93 9.30 2.76
N ALA A 114 8.32 9.06 1.50
CA ALA A 114 9.72 9.09 1.09
C ALA A 114 10.18 10.53 0.79
N SER A 115 11.43 10.83 1.12
CA SER A 115 12.04 12.11 0.74
C SER A 115 12.47 12.13 -0.72
N ARG A 116 12.93 13.30 -1.17
CA ARG A 116 13.65 13.43 -2.45
C ARG A 116 14.83 12.48 -2.56
N GLU A 117 15.68 12.44 -1.53
CA GLU A 117 16.88 11.59 -1.51
C GLU A 117 16.50 10.12 -1.68
N ASP A 118 15.40 9.70 -1.05
CA ASP A 118 14.91 8.32 -1.15
C ASP A 118 14.44 8.00 -2.59
N PHE A 119 13.75 8.94 -3.26
CA PHE A 119 13.30 8.82 -4.65
C PHE A 119 14.44 8.88 -5.68
N GLU A 120 15.50 9.63 -5.39
CA GLU A 120 16.70 9.66 -6.23
C GLU A 120 17.50 8.35 -6.08
N ALA A 121 17.50 7.75 -4.88
CA ALA A 121 18.15 6.48 -4.62
C ALA A 121 17.34 5.26 -5.11
N ASN A 122 16.01 5.36 -5.17
CA ASN A 122 15.13 4.24 -5.51
C ASN A 122 13.91 4.72 -6.30
N PRO A 123 13.41 3.93 -7.27
CA PRO A 123 12.12 4.14 -7.92
C PRO A 123 10.98 4.53 -6.95
N PRO A 124 10.19 5.58 -7.24
CA PRO A 124 8.92 5.80 -6.57
C PRO A 124 7.98 4.60 -6.76
N TYR A 125 7.31 4.21 -5.69
CA TYR A 125 6.36 3.11 -5.60
C TYR A 125 5.05 3.62 -5.00
N LEU A 126 3.95 3.46 -5.75
CA LEU A 126 2.63 3.88 -5.29
C LEU A 126 1.92 2.74 -4.54
N LEU A 127 1.58 2.96 -3.28
CA LEU A 127 0.75 2.06 -2.49
C LEU A 127 -0.67 2.59 -2.39
N SER A 128 -1.64 1.80 -2.84
CA SER A 128 -3.06 2.04 -2.59
C SER A 128 -3.56 1.09 -1.50
N LEU A 129 -4.15 1.65 -0.45
CA LEU A 129 -4.72 0.94 0.68
C LEU A 129 -6.22 1.22 0.75
N ARG A 130 -7.04 0.18 0.78
CA ARG A 130 -8.46 0.33 1.11
C ARG A 130 -8.71 -0.09 2.55
N ILE A 131 -9.22 0.82 3.38
CA ILE A 131 -9.55 0.50 4.78
C ILE A 131 -11.05 0.21 4.87
N LEU A 132 -11.38 -1.00 5.30
CA LEU A 132 -12.74 -1.51 5.36
C LEU A 132 -13.13 -1.81 6.81
N SER A 133 -14.38 -1.56 7.14
CA SER A 133 -15.02 -1.94 8.37
C SER A 133 -15.16 -3.48 8.45
N PRO A 134 -15.60 -4.02 9.61
CA PRO A 134 -15.90 -5.44 9.72
C PRO A 134 -17.06 -5.89 8.81
N SER A 135 -18.00 -5.01 8.48
CA SER A 135 -19.06 -5.25 7.50
C SER A 135 -18.57 -5.21 6.05
N GLY A 136 -17.33 -4.74 5.82
CA GLY A 136 -16.76 -4.58 4.48
C GLY A 136 -16.98 -3.19 3.87
N GLU A 137 -17.52 -2.25 4.64
CA GLU A 137 -17.78 -0.88 4.19
C GLU A 137 -16.52 -0.01 4.29
N PRO A 138 -16.25 0.89 3.33
CA PRO A 138 -15.08 1.74 3.41
C PRO A 138 -15.12 2.70 4.60
N MET A 139 -14.00 2.81 5.32
CA MET A 139 -13.84 3.61 6.54
C MET A 139 -13.18 4.97 6.24
N PRO A 140 -13.95 6.06 6.06
CA PRO A 140 -13.38 7.38 5.84
C PRO A 140 -12.65 7.88 7.08
N TYR A 141 -11.68 8.77 6.90
CA TYR A 141 -10.87 9.36 7.97
C TYR A 141 -10.10 8.36 8.85
N ALA A 142 -10.02 7.08 8.44
CA ALA A 142 -9.21 6.10 9.14
C ALA A 142 -7.76 6.59 9.20
N LYS A 143 -7.20 6.70 10.41
CA LYS A 143 -5.84 7.16 10.63
C LYS A 143 -4.88 6.00 10.50
N LEU A 144 -3.88 6.15 9.63
CA LEU A 144 -2.80 5.19 9.44
C LEU A 144 -1.52 5.77 10.04
N ASP A 145 -0.91 5.03 10.95
CA ASP A 145 0.47 5.26 11.42
C ASP A 145 1.35 4.23 10.73
N PHE A 146 2.31 4.69 9.93
CA PHE A 146 3.01 3.82 9.00
C PHE A 146 4.52 4.08 9.04
N TRP A 147 5.28 2.99 9.08
CA TRP A 147 6.73 2.98 9.02
C TRP A 147 7.23 1.86 8.10
N GLN A 148 8.43 1.99 7.57
CA GLN A 148 9.06 0.96 6.74
C GLN A 148 10.59 1.04 6.82
N ALA A 149 11.25 -0.01 6.36
CA ALA A 149 12.70 -0.04 6.19
C ALA A 149 13.15 0.73 4.94
N THR A 150 14.47 0.93 4.80
CA THR A 150 15.17 1.28 3.57
C THR A 150 15.35 0.05 2.66
N SER A 151 15.86 0.26 1.43
CA SER A 151 16.01 -0.79 0.43
C SER A 151 17.14 -1.77 0.79
N SER A 152 17.97 -1.38 1.76
CA SER A 152 18.96 -2.20 2.45
C SER A 152 18.42 -2.86 3.73
N GLY A 153 17.13 -2.70 4.05
CA GLY A 153 16.50 -3.30 5.22
C GLY A 153 16.73 -2.56 6.55
N LEU A 154 17.17 -1.30 6.53
CA LEU A 154 17.47 -0.53 7.73
C LEU A 154 16.27 0.33 8.17
N TYR A 155 16.05 0.44 9.48
CA TYR A 155 15.06 1.35 10.06
C TYR A 155 15.74 2.54 10.73
N PHE A 156 15.15 3.73 10.59
CA PHE A 156 15.60 4.91 11.31
C PHE A 156 14.93 4.97 12.69
N ASN A 157 15.74 4.87 13.74
CA ASN A 157 15.26 4.88 15.13
C ASN A 157 15.50 6.21 15.87
N SER A 158 16.26 7.13 15.27
CA SER A 158 16.55 8.45 15.84
C SER A 158 15.88 9.61 15.09
N LYS A 159 15.19 9.32 13.98
CA LYS A 159 14.52 10.29 13.08
C LYS A 159 13.23 9.69 12.52
N TYR A 160 12.24 10.52 12.23
CA TYR A 160 11.00 10.09 11.54
C TYR A 160 11.15 9.89 10.02
N ARG A 161 12.36 9.62 9.52
CA ARG A 161 12.57 9.28 8.11
C ARG A 161 11.83 7.97 7.79
N LEU A 162 11.05 7.98 6.71
CA LEU A 162 10.20 6.87 6.29
C LEU A 162 9.14 6.46 7.35
N ARG A 163 8.69 7.43 8.16
CA ARG A 163 7.62 7.27 9.16
C ARG A 163 6.63 8.41 9.03
N GLY A 164 5.35 8.13 9.11
CA GLY A 164 4.34 9.17 8.97
C GLY A 164 2.94 8.71 9.29
N VAL A 165 2.13 9.69 9.61
CA VAL A 165 0.71 9.54 9.88
C VAL A 165 -0.07 10.20 8.75
N PHE A 166 -1.16 9.59 8.31
CA PHE A 166 -2.08 10.16 7.33
C PHE A 166 -3.47 9.55 7.50
N GLN A 167 -4.48 10.15 6.86
CA GLN A 167 -5.86 9.69 6.97
C GLN A 167 -6.41 9.23 5.62
N ALA A 168 -7.35 8.30 5.69
CA ALA A 168 -8.15 7.90 4.54
C ALA A 168 -9.02 9.05 4.03
N ASP A 169 -9.33 9.01 2.73
CA ASP A 169 -10.13 10.03 2.05
C ASP A 169 -11.52 10.23 2.67
N THR A 170 -12.08 11.40 2.41
CA THR A 170 -13.44 11.79 2.78
C THR A 170 -14.48 11.01 1.96
N PRO A 171 -15.70 10.82 2.48
CA PRO A 171 -16.68 9.91 1.89
C PRO A 171 -17.49 10.49 0.72
N ASP A 172 -17.00 11.50 -0.01
CA ASP A 172 -17.79 12.17 -1.04
C ASP A 172 -18.05 11.24 -2.24
N ASP A 173 -19.33 10.84 -2.33
CA ASP A 173 -20.04 10.07 -3.36
C ASP A 173 -19.42 8.75 -3.89
N ALA A 174 -19.93 7.65 -3.32
CA ALA A 174 -20.20 6.30 -3.87
C ALA A 174 -19.13 5.49 -4.64
N GLU A 175 -18.11 6.09 -5.26
CA GLU A 175 -17.07 5.38 -6.00
C GLU A 175 -15.77 5.29 -5.18
N TYR A 176 -15.60 4.11 -4.56
CA TYR A 176 -14.32 3.51 -4.20
C TYR A 176 -13.29 4.38 -3.46
N LYS A 177 -13.41 4.38 -2.12
CA LYS A 177 -12.52 5.07 -1.18
C LYS A 177 -11.17 4.34 -1.04
N ASN A 178 -10.16 4.82 -1.75
CA ASN A 178 -8.78 4.35 -1.60
C ASN A 178 -7.95 5.38 -0.84
N VAL A 179 -7.01 4.92 -0.02
CA VAL A 179 -5.92 5.74 0.53
C VAL A 179 -4.72 5.48 -0.35
N GLU A 180 -4.22 6.50 -1.01
CA GLU A 180 -3.07 6.36 -1.89
C GLU A 180 -1.86 7.05 -1.30
N ARG A 181 -0.74 6.37 -1.44
CA ARG A 181 0.48 6.79 -0.80
C ARG A 181 1.65 6.58 -1.73
N LEU A 182 2.42 7.64 -1.91
CA LEU A 182 3.71 7.51 -2.53
C LEU A 182 4.77 7.14 -1.49
N THR A 183 5.40 6.00 -1.72
CA THR A 183 6.55 5.53 -0.97
C THR A 183 7.65 5.13 -1.95
N THR A 184 8.82 4.73 -1.48
CA THR A 184 9.84 4.12 -2.34
C THR A 184 9.85 2.61 -2.23
N GLN A 185 9.26 2.06 -1.17
CA GLN A 185 9.52 0.69 -0.76
C GLN A 185 8.39 0.16 0.08
N ILE A 186 8.00 -1.07 -0.20
CA ILE A 186 7.24 -1.92 0.71
C ILE A 186 7.83 -3.32 0.59
N TYR A 187 7.68 -4.13 1.63
CA TYR A 187 8.00 -5.54 1.54
C TYR A 187 7.09 -6.19 0.49
N VAL A 188 7.62 -6.34 -0.72
CA VAL A 188 6.95 -6.90 -1.88
C VAL A 188 7.71 -8.15 -2.30
N THR A 189 6.98 -9.24 -2.47
CA THR A 189 7.52 -10.48 -3.00
C THR A 189 7.85 -10.31 -4.46
N ARG A 190 8.86 -11.03 -4.95
CA ARG A 190 9.15 -11.05 -6.39
C ARG A 190 7.95 -11.63 -7.13
N ARG A 191 7.52 -10.97 -8.21
CA ARG A 191 6.44 -11.42 -9.10
C ARG A 191 5.09 -11.68 -8.41
N ASN A 192 4.86 -11.11 -7.23
CA ASN A 192 3.74 -11.48 -6.36
C ASN A 192 3.72 -12.99 -6.00
N GLU A 193 4.87 -13.68 -6.02
CA GLU A 193 4.99 -15.09 -5.68
C GLU A 193 5.04 -15.27 -4.16
N THR A 194 4.13 -16.09 -3.63
CA THR A 194 3.99 -16.35 -2.19
C THR A 194 5.16 -17.12 -1.58
N LYS A 195 5.93 -17.83 -2.40
CA LYS A 195 7.05 -18.67 -1.96
C LYS A 195 8.13 -17.91 -1.18
N ASP A 196 8.37 -16.64 -1.51
CA ASP A 196 9.32 -15.80 -0.79
C ASP A 196 8.88 -15.57 0.67
N MET A 197 7.56 -15.57 0.95
CA MET A 197 7.04 -15.45 2.33
C MET A 197 7.16 -16.74 3.12
N GLU A 198 7.06 -17.90 2.47
CA GLU A 198 7.17 -19.20 3.14
C GLU A 198 8.58 -19.43 3.72
N ALA A 199 9.60 -18.79 3.14
CA ALA A 199 10.97 -18.85 3.60
C ALA A 199 11.32 -17.84 4.71
N ASP A 200 10.38 -16.96 5.09
CA ASP A 200 10.59 -16.03 6.20
C ASP A 200 10.63 -16.81 7.51
N PHE A 201 11.72 -16.65 8.27
CA PHE A 201 11.93 -17.38 9.52
C PHE A 201 10.80 -17.15 10.55
N VAL A 202 10.15 -15.97 10.53
CA VAL A 202 9.03 -15.69 11.42
C VAL A 202 7.87 -16.65 11.14
N ASN A 203 7.73 -17.10 9.90
CA ASN A 203 6.70 -18.05 9.48
C ASN A 203 7.03 -19.51 9.78
N TYR A 204 8.20 -19.81 10.37
CA TYR A 204 8.45 -21.15 10.94
C TYR A 204 7.71 -21.37 12.26
N VAL A 205 7.39 -20.29 12.96
CA VAL A 205 6.72 -20.33 14.27
C VAL A 205 5.26 -19.88 14.22
N ARG A 206 4.77 -19.46 13.05
CA ARG A 206 3.37 -19.07 12.83
C ARG A 206 2.95 -19.32 11.38
N HIS A 207 1.66 -19.43 11.12
CA HIS A 207 1.15 -19.52 9.76
C HIS A 207 1.48 -18.27 8.92
N VAL A 208 1.89 -18.49 7.67
CA VAL A 208 2.11 -17.43 6.68
C VAL A 208 0.80 -16.70 6.41
N ARG A 209 0.86 -15.37 6.32
CA ARG A 209 -0.31 -14.50 6.09
C ARG A 209 -0.28 -13.90 4.68
N PHE A 210 -0.56 -14.71 3.67
CA PHE A 210 -0.55 -14.27 2.27
C PHE A 210 -1.52 -13.11 1.98
N GLN A 211 -2.60 -13.00 2.75
CA GLN A 211 -3.57 -11.91 2.70
C GLN A 211 -2.99 -10.52 3.06
N ASN A 212 -1.81 -10.48 3.70
CA ASN A 212 -1.10 -9.24 3.99
C ASN A 212 -0.15 -8.84 2.85
N MET A 213 0.05 -9.71 1.87
CA MET A 213 0.89 -9.43 0.71
C MET A 213 0.23 -8.35 -0.16
N ILE A 214 1.04 -7.37 -0.57
CA ILE A 214 0.58 -6.34 -1.50
C ILE A 214 0.62 -6.88 -2.90
N HIS A 215 -0.49 -6.75 -3.61
CA HIS A 215 -0.57 -7.14 -5.00
C HIS A 215 0.04 -6.02 -5.87
N SER A 216 1.29 -6.22 -6.28
CA SER A 216 2.05 -5.21 -7.01
C SER A 216 1.84 -5.33 -8.52
N LEU A 217 1.71 -4.19 -9.20
CA LEU A 217 1.51 -4.08 -10.63
C LEU A 217 2.49 -3.04 -11.21
N ALA A 218 2.84 -3.18 -12.48
CA ALA A 218 3.74 -2.27 -13.17
C ALA A 218 3.18 -1.75 -14.50
N THR A 219 3.50 -0.51 -14.84
CA THR A 219 3.25 0.05 -16.16
C THR A 219 4.15 -0.64 -17.20
N SER A 220 3.80 -0.56 -18.49
CA SER A 220 4.67 -1.05 -19.57
C SER A 220 6.04 -0.36 -19.58
N ALA A 221 6.09 0.92 -19.23
CA ALA A 221 7.33 1.70 -19.13
C ALA A 221 8.30 1.22 -18.04
N PHE A 222 7.84 0.43 -17.07
CA PHE A 222 8.68 -0.12 -16.00
C PHE A 222 9.73 -1.11 -16.51
N TYR A 223 9.53 -1.75 -17.66
CA TYR A 223 10.40 -2.85 -18.12
C TYR A 223 11.62 -2.37 -18.95
N PRO A 224 12.69 -3.19 -19.04
CA PRO A 224 14.02 -2.78 -19.52
C PRO A 224 14.16 -2.07 -20.87
N PRO A 225 13.30 -2.26 -21.90
CA PRO A 225 13.46 -1.44 -23.11
C PRO A 225 13.03 0.03 -22.91
N MET A 226 12.28 0.35 -21.85
CA MET A 226 11.74 1.70 -21.58
C MET A 226 12.18 2.28 -20.22
N SER A 227 12.85 1.50 -19.38
CA SER A 227 13.19 1.87 -18.01
C SER A 227 14.60 2.46 -17.89
N SER A 228 14.81 3.49 -17.07
CA SER A 228 16.17 4.01 -16.81
C SER A 228 17.07 2.96 -16.11
N ARG A 229 18.39 3.21 -16.04
CA ARG A 229 19.34 2.29 -15.36
C ARG A 229 18.91 1.96 -13.92
N ALA A 230 18.32 2.92 -13.20
CA ALA A 230 17.83 2.72 -11.84
C ALA A 230 16.66 1.71 -11.80
N TYR A 231 15.75 1.75 -12.78
CA TYR A 231 14.61 0.85 -12.87
C TYR A 231 14.96 -0.52 -13.43
N ALA A 232 15.92 -0.64 -14.35
CA ALA A 232 16.25 -1.90 -15.00
C ALA A 232 16.61 -3.01 -13.99
N GLY A 233 17.33 -2.67 -12.91
CA GLY A 233 17.63 -3.59 -11.81
C GLY A 233 16.39 -4.03 -11.04
N PHE A 234 15.50 -3.09 -10.71
CA PHE A 234 14.23 -3.36 -10.02
C PHE A 234 13.28 -4.18 -10.90
N ALA A 235 13.11 -3.81 -12.16
CA ALA A 235 12.27 -4.51 -13.12
C ALA A 235 12.72 -5.96 -13.31
N LYS A 236 14.04 -6.19 -13.43
CA LYS A 236 14.61 -7.54 -13.49
C LYS A 236 14.39 -8.32 -12.19
N LYS A 237 14.58 -7.68 -11.03
CA LYS A 237 14.46 -8.32 -9.72
C LYS A 237 13.02 -8.73 -9.40
N TYR A 238 12.07 -7.81 -9.60
CA TYR A 238 10.70 -7.97 -9.14
C TYR A 238 9.76 -8.48 -10.22
N ALA A 239 9.93 -8.06 -11.48
CA ALA A 239 9.12 -8.52 -12.61
C ALA A 239 7.61 -8.59 -12.30
N PHE A 240 7.05 -7.51 -11.72
CA PHE A 240 5.62 -7.43 -11.41
C PHE A 240 4.77 -7.69 -12.66
N PRO A 241 3.52 -8.15 -12.54
CA PRO A 241 2.59 -8.22 -13.67
C PRO A 241 2.21 -6.81 -14.19
N PRO A 242 1.82 -6.68 -15.47
CA PRO A 242 1.42 -5.40 -16.02
C PRO A 242 0.07 -4.94 -15.45
N ILE A 243 -0.11 -3.63 -15.30
CA ILE A 243 -1.41 -3.02 -14.96
C ILE A 243 -2.38 -3.25 -16.12
N SER A 244 -3.59 -3.74 -15.82
CA SER A 244 -4.61 -3.92 -16.85
C SER A 244 -5.00 -2.56 -17.45
N PRO A 245 -5.17 -2.44 -18.78
CA PRO A 245 -5.72 -1.22 -19.39
C PRO A 245 -7.13 -0.85 -18.87
N THR A 246 -7.85 -1.81 -18.29
CA THR A 246 -9.17 -1.59 -17.68
C THR A 246 -9.10 -1.07 -16.25
N SER A 247 -7.92 -1.08 -15.62
CA SER A 247 -7.71 -0.55 -14.26
C SER A 247 -7.52 0.96 -14.30
N LEU A 248 -8.56 1.67 -14.74
CA LEU A 248 -8.51 3.12 -14.97
C LEU A 248 -8.13 3.90 -13.70
N ASP A 249 -8.57 3.45 -12.52
CA ASP A 249 -8.27 4.12 -11.25
C ASP A 249 -6.77 4.10 -10.94
N ALA A 250 -6.13 2.93 -11.08
CA ALA A 250 -4.69 2.78 -10.88
C ALA A 250 -3.89 3.63 -11.88
N LEU A 251 -4.32 3.66 -13.15
CA LEU A 251 -3.66 4.45 -14.19
C LEU A 251 -3.81 5.96 -13.94
N LYS A 252 -5.01 6.44 -13.59
CA LYS A 252 -5.26 7.84 -13.22
C LYS A 252 -4.46 8.25 -11.99
N SER A 253 -4.41 7.40 -10.98
CA SER A 253 -3.60 7.65 -9.79
C SER A 253 -2.11 7.80 -10.13
N ILE A 254 -1.57 6.89 -10.93
CA ILE A 254 -0.18 6.98 -11.41
C ILE A 254 0.06 8.27 -12.20
N GLU A 255 -0.84 8.62 -13.11
CA GLU A 255 -0.76 9.86 -13.89
C GLU A 255 -0.77 11.11 -13.00
N TRP A 256 -1.67 11.15 -12.02
CA TRP A 256 -1.75 12.24 -11.05
C TRP A 256 -0.44 12.38 -10.27
N TRP A 257 0.06 11.28 -9.69
CA TRP A 257 1.32 11.30 -8.95
C TRP A 257 2.51 11.70 -9.82
N ASN A 258 2.56 11.26 -11.07
CA ASN A 258 3.59 11.68 -12.03
C ASN A 258 3.51 13.18 -12.33
N THR A 259 2.30 13.74 -12.40
CA THR A 259 2.11 15.19 -12.58
C THR A 259 2.57 15.95 -11.34
N VAL A 260 2.21 15.48 -10.13
CA VAL A 260 2.70 16.06 -8.86
C VAL A 260 4.23 16.03 -8.80
N LEU A 261 4.86 14.90 -9.13
CA LEU A 261 6.32 14.76 -9.15
C LEU A 261 6.96 15.69 -10.18
N ALA A 262 6.45 15.74 -11.42
CA ALA A 262 6.99 16.58 -12.47
C ALA A 262 6.92 18.09 -12.13
N GLN A 263 5.80 18.54 -11.56
CA GLN A 263 5.61 19.95 -11.21
C GLN A 263 6.46 20.39 -10.01
N ARG A 264 6.70 19.48 -9.06
CA ARG A 264 7.24 19.84 -7.74
C ARG A 264 8.72 19.52 -7.57
N PHE A 265 9.28 18.70 -8.44
CA PHE A 265 10.70 18.42 -8.51
C PHE A 265 11.28 18.95 -9.83
N PRO A 266 11.51 20.27 -9.97
CA PRO A 266 12.24 20.80 -11.13
C PRO A 266 13.60 20.10 -11.23
N ARG A 267 13.92 19.57 -12.42
CA ARG A 267 15.09 18.69 -12.71
C ARG A 267 15.01 17.26 -12.16
N GLY A 268 13.90 16.89 -11.52
CA GLY A 268 13.56 15.50 -11.14
C GLY A 268 12.90 14.73 -12.29
N GLU A 269 13.25 15.04 -13.54
CA GLU A 269 12.60 14.57 -14.78
C GLU A 269 12.59 13.03 -14.93
N GLN A 270 13.29 12.31 -14.06
CA GLN A 270 13.35 10.85 -14.02
C GLN A 270 12.50 10.23 -12.88
N LEU A 271 11.91 11.05 -12.00
CA LEU A 271 11.04 10.56 -10.93
C LEU A 271 9.66 10.29 -11.50
N GLN A 272 9.40 9.02 -11.77
CA GLN A 272 8.12 8.55 -12.27
C GLN A 272 7.66 7.35 -11.44
N VAL A 273 6.40 7.37 -11.04
CA VAL A 273 5.69 6.19 -10.60
C VAL A 273 5.50 5.29 -11.80
N LEU A 274 6.29 4.23 -11.87
CA LEU A 274 6.20 3.22 -12.93
C LEU A 274 5.59 1.91 -12.43
N CYS A 275 5.47 1.75 -11.12
CA CYS A 275 4.83 0.61 -10.48
C CYS A 275 4.14 1.03 -9.18
N GLY A 276 3.22 0.20 -8.74
CA GLY A 276 2.53 0.36 -7.48
C GLY A 276 1.99 -0.96 -6.99
N GLY A 277 1.21 -0.92 -5.93
CA GLY A 277 0.49 -2.08 -5.45
C GLY A 277 -0.70 -1.70 -4.62
N GLU A 278 -1.62 -2.64 -4.56
CA GLU A 278 -2.90 -2.46 -3.90
C GLU A 278 -3.06 -3.50 -2.80
N THR A 279 -3.64 -3.09 -1.68
CA THR A 279 -4.10 -4.02 -0.65
C THR A 279 -5.31 -3.46 0.09
N MET A 280 -5.99 -4.35 0.81
CA MET A 280 -7.18 -4.03 1.58
C MET A 280 -6.99 -4.46 3.03
N ILE A 281 -7.22 -3.54 3.95
CA ILE A 281 -7.17 -3.79 5.39
C ILE A 281 -8.61 -3.81 5.90
N LYS A 282 -9.07 -4.99 6.31
CA LYS A 282 -10.37 -5.15 6.97
C LYS A 282 -10.19 -5.08 8.48
N LEU A 283 -10.89 -4.17 9.14
CA LEU A 283 -10.86 -4.00 10.59
C LEU A 283 -11.62 -5.12 11.30
N ASN A 284 -11.24 -5.39 12.55
CA ASN A 284 -11.91 -6.34 13.42
C ASN A 284 -13.23 -5.81 13.97
N ASN A 285 -14.15 -6.72 14.27
CA ASN A 285 -15.29 -6.41 15.13
C ASN A 285 -14.79 -5.82 16.45
N LYS A 286 -15.44 -4.75 16.93
CA LYS A 286 -15.21 -4.30 18.30
C LYS A 286 -15.68 -5.41 19.24
N THR A 287 -14.75 -6.03 19.95
CA THR A 287 -15.03 -6.92 21.08
C THR A 287 -15.31 -6.13 22.33
#